data_AF-A0A9E3KU82-F1
#
_entry.id   AF-A0A9E3KU82-F1
#
_cell.length_a   1.000
_cell.length_b   1.000
_cell.length_c   1.000
_cell.angle_alpha   90.00
_cell.angle_beta   90.00
_cell.angle_gamma   90.00
#
_symmetry.space_group_name_H-M   'P 1'
#
loop_
_entity.id
_entity.type
_entity.pdbx_description
1 polymer ?
#
loop_
_entity_poly.entity_id
_entity_poly.type
_entity_poly.pdbx_seq_one_letter_code
_entity_poly.pdbx_strand_id
1 'polypeptide(L)'
;MKLFIPVFFTCLFSYALLAQDDLTELDKRNGFKNIKMTMHIDSVPGAVFKKDIKEKGHYPAKLYEVVHPDNATIGEVTVNKIEVKTYKDLIYEITVITDQDSRLMKGMEKVLGRPNYDVRDETYTWMGKNLTLKFSKASKKTLQLYYSSAIVRKMMEEDKRKKIDDIADDF
;
A
#
# COMPACT_ATOMS: atom_id res chain seq x y z
N MET A 1 -45.21 -17.81 57.56
CA MET A 1 -44.04 -17.10 57.00
C MET A 1 -43.99 -17.37 55.50
N LYS A 2 -44.21 -16.34 54.68
CA LYS A 2 -44.08 -16.41 53.22
C LYS A 2 -42.68 -15.89 52.86
N LEU A 3 -41.86 -16.70 52.20
CA LEU A 3 -40.61 -16.23 51.59
C LEU A 3 -40.75 -16.38 50.07
N PHE A 4 -41.04 -15.25 49.43
CA PHE A 4 -41.04 -15.07 47.98
C PHE A 4 -39.61 -14.72 47.57
N ILE A 5 -38.98 -15.54 46.73
CA ILE A 5 -37.76 -15.15 46.00
C ILE A 5 -37.97 -15.50 44.54
N PRO A 6 -38.22 -14.53 43.64
CA PRO A 6 -37.96 -14.72 42.23
C PRO A 6 -36.52 -14.26 41.95
N VAL A 7 -35.68 -15.22 41.60
CA VAL A 7 -34.32 -15.01 41.06
C VAL A 7 -34.46 -14.29 39.72
N PHE A 8 -34.11 -13.01 39.69
CA PHE A 8 -34.04 -12.22 38.47
C PHE A 8 -32.69 -12.50 37.78
N PHE A 9 -32.67 -13.48 36.88
CA PHE A 9 -31.50 -13.80 36.06
C PHE A 9 -31.45 -12.82 34.89
N THR A 10 -30.90 -11.62 35.12
CA THR A 10 -30.63 -10.64 34.05
C THR A 10 -29.42 -11.09 33.24
N CYS A 11 -29.72 -11.71 32.10
CA CYS A 11 -28.76 -12.02 31.06
C CYS A 11 -28.21 -10.71 30.49
N LEU A 12 -27.02 -10.29 30.96
CA LEU A 12 -26.23 -9.24 30.34
C LEU A 12 -25.70 -9.78 29.00
N PHE A 13 -26.51 -9.66 27.96
CA PHE A 13 -26.02 -9.70 26.58
C PHE A 13 -25.19 -8.44 26.36
N SER A 14 -23.93 -8.50 26.79
CA SER A 14 -22.92 -7.55 26.35
C SER A 14 -22.83 -7.68 24.83
N TYR A 15 -23.33 -6.68 24.13
CA TYR A 15 -23.02 -6.45 22.73
C TYR A 15 -21.51 -6.30 22.61
N ALA A 16 -20.80 -7.41 22.40
CA ALA A 16 -19.50 -7.39 21.76
C ALA A 16 -19.75 -6.89 20.33
N LEU A 17 -19.85 -5.57 20.18
CA LEU A 17 -19.64 -4.93 18.90
C LEU A 17 -18.26 -5.38 18.46
N LEU A 18 -18.26 -6.27 17.48
CA LEU A 18 -17.10 -6.72 16.75
C LEU A 18 -16.31 -5.47 16.37
N ALA A 19 -15.15 -5.27 16.98
CA ALA A 19 -14.07 -4.53 16.36
C ALA A 19 -13.66 -5.34 15.12
N GLN A 20 -14.44 -5.23 14.04
CA GLN A 20 -13.95 -5.54 12.72
C GLN A 20 -12.79 -4.56 12.51
N ASP A 21 -11.56 -5.07 12.53
CA ASP A 21 -10.40 -4.42 11.91
C ASP A 21 -10.78 -4.24 10.43
N ASP A 22 -11.59 -3.21 10.11
CA ASP A 22 -12.15 -3.04 8.79
C ASP A 22 -11.07 -2.45 7.88
N LEU A 23 -10.22 -3.35 7.38
CA LEU A 23 -9.24 -3.04 6.38
C LEU A 23 -9.95 -2.40 5.18
N THR A 24 -9.42 -1.28 4.69
CA THR A 24 -9.94 -0.65 3.48
C THR A 24 -9.85 -1.61 2.30
N GLU A 25 -10.66 -1.41 1.26
CA GLU A 25 -10.51 -2.18 0.01
C GLU A 25 -9.10 -2.04 -0.60
N LEU A 26 -8.43 -0.91 -0.34
CA LEU A 26 -7.03 -0.72 -0.69
C LEU A 26 -6.12 -1.68 0.10
N ASP A 27 -6.28 -1.77 1.42
CA ASP A 27 -5.51 -2.68 2.27
C ASP A 27 -5.76 -4.15 1.91
N LYS A 28 -7.01 -4.53 1.61
CA LYS A 28 -7.34 -5.89 1.16
C LYS A 28 -6.65 -6.25 -0.15
N ARG A 29 -6.53 -5.28 -1.07
CA ARG A 29 -5.87 -5.48 -2.38
C ARG A 29 -4.35 -5.43 -2.29
N ASN A 30 -3.82 -4.63 -1.38
CA ASN A 30 -2.40 -4.57 -1.00
C ASN A 30 -1.41 -4.41 -2.16
N GLY A 31 -1.74 -3.66 -3.21
CA GLY A 31 -0.83 -3.44 -4.35
C GLY A 31 -1.50 -3.48 -5.71
N PHE A 32 -0.74 -3.83 -6.73
CA PHE A 32 -1.16 -3.83 -8.13
C PHE A 32 -1.20 -5.25 -8.70
N LYS A 33 -2.41 -5.75 -9.01
CA LYS A 33 -2.61 -7.10 -9.56
C LYS A 33 -1.90 -8.17 -8.72
N ASN A 34 -0.93 -8.89 -9.31
CA ASN A 34 -0.13 -9.92 -8.66
C ASN A 34 1.09 -9.36 -7.89
N ILE A 35 1.40 -8.06 -8.02
CA ILE A 35 2.49 -7.39 -7.30
C ILE A 35 1.93 -6.80 -6.01
N LYS A 36 2.23 -7.45 -4.88
CA LYS A 36 1.78 -7.04 -3.55
C LYS A 36 2.85 -6.27 -2.79
N MET A 37 2.43 -5.36 -1.92
CA MET A 37 3.34 -4.77 -0.94
C MET A 37 3.92 -5.85 -0.05
N THR A 38 5.12 -5.60 0.45
CA THR A 38 5.85 -6.45 1.40
C THR A 38 6.15 -7.87 0.91
N MET A 39 5.87 -8.20 -0.35
CA MET A 39 6.33 -9.47 -0.92
C MET A 39 7.82 -9.37 -1.29
N HIS A 40 8.48 -10.52 -1.37
CA HIS A 40 9.85 -10.60 -1.88
C HIS A 40 9.87 -10.35 -3.39
N ILE A 41 10.87 -9.62 -3.88
CA ILE A 41 11.00 -9.33 -5.31
C ILE A 41 11.18 -10.57 -6.17
N ASP A 42 11.83 -11.61 -5.64
CA ASP A 42 12.03 -12.89 -6.35
C ASP A 42 10.71 -13.63 -6.61
N SER A 43 9.64 -13.26 -5.91
CA SER A 43 8.29 -13.78 -6.15
C SER A 43 7.53 -13.02 -7.24
N VAL A 44 8.10 -11.98 -7.86
CA VAL A 44 7.44 -11.18 -8.90
C VAL A 44 7.88 -11.65 -10.29
N PRO A 45 6.99 -12.30 -11.07
CA PRO A 45 7.30 -12.69 -12.43
C PRO A 45 7.65 -11.49 -13.31
N GLY A 46 8.74 -11.60 -14.07
CA GLY A 46 9.19 -10.55 -14.99
C GLY A 46 9.86 -9.35 -14.34
N ALA A 47 10.22 -9.43 -13.04
CA ALA A 47 11.03 -8.41 -12.40
C ALA A 47 12.49 -8.45 -12.92
N VAL A 48 12.96 -7.32 -13.39
CA VAL A 48 14.32 -7.12 -13.91
C VAL A 48 15.01 -6.05 -13.09
N PHE A 49 16.12 -6.42 -12.44
CA PHE A 49 16.93 -5.48 -11.67
C PHE A 49 17.47 -4.36 -12.57
N LYS A 50 17.40 -3.12 -12.08
CA LYS A 50 17.91 -1.95 -12.78
C LYS A 50 19.15 -1.39 -12.11
N LYS A 51 19.06 -1.08 -10.82
CA LYS A 51 20.17 -0.48 -10.06
C LYS A 51 19.89 -0.46 -8.56
N ASP A 52 20.96 -0.33 -7.81
CA ASP A 52 20.91 0.12 -6.42
C ASP A 52 20.58 1.61 -6.36
N ILE A 53 19.84 1.99 -5.32
CA ILE A 53 19.41 3.37 -5.04
C ILE A 53 19.55 3.65 -3.54
N LYS A 54 19.51 4.94 -3.19
CA LYS A 54 19.41 5.38 -1.79
C LYS A 54 18.11 6.12 -1.57
N GLU A 55 17.15 5.46 -0.91
CA GLU A 55 15.88 6.07 -0.55
C GLU A 55 16.11 7.12 0.55
N LYS A 56 15.56 8.32 0.36
CA LYS A 56 15.86 9.53 1.15
C LYS A 56 17.35 9.85 1.31
N GLY A 57 18.21 9.36 0.42
CA GLY A 57 19.66 9.62 0.43
C GLY A 57 20.49 8.68 1.30
N HIS A 58 19.88 7.86 2.17
CA HIS A 58 20.62 7.01 3.12
C HIS A 58 20.11 5.58 3.26
N TYR A 59 18.86 5.28 2.91
CA TYR A 59 18.35 3.90 3.01
C TYR A 59 18.75 3.09 1.77
N PRO A 60 19.55 2.01 1.90
CA PRO A 60 19.93 1.18 0.76
C PRO A 60 18.69 0.46 0.22
N ALA A 61 18.35 0.75 -1.02
CA ALA A 61 17.19 0.16 -1.70
C ALA A 61 17.58 -0.26 -3.12
N LYS A 62 16.73 -1.07 -3.75
CA LYS A 62 16.95 -1.54 -5.12
C LYS A 62 15.77 -1.15 -6.00
N LEU A 63 16.04 -0.83 -7.26
CA LEU A 63 15.03 -0.51 -8.27
C LEU A 63 14.94 -1.64 -9.29
N TYR A 64 13.71 -2.04 -9.59
CA TYR A 64 13.36 -3.05 -10.58
C TYR A 64 12.33 -2.48 -11.57
N GLU A 65 12.36 -2.99 -12.79
CA GLU A 65 11.26 -2.84 -13.75
C GLU A 65 10.55 -4.18 -13.88
N VAL A 66 9.22 -4.17 -13.96
CA VAL A 66 8.43 -5.40 -14.10
C VAL A 66 7.79 -5.43 -15.47
N VAL A 67 8.13 -6.46 -16.26
CA VAL A 67 7.57 -6.69 -17.59
C VAL A 67 6.92 -8.07 -17.62
N HIS A 68 5.59 -8.10 -17.57
CA HIS A 68 4.83 -9.35 -17.60
C HIS A 68 3.50 -9.18 -18.35
N PRO A 69 3.09 -10.12 -19.22
CA PRO A 69 1.84 -10.01 -20.01
C PRO A 69 0.60 -9.78 -19.14
N ASP A 70 0.50 -10.47 -17.99
CA ASP A 70 -0.63 -10.33 -17.06
C ASP A 70 -0.78 -8.91 -16.52
N ASN A 71 0.27 -8.09 -16.60
CA ASN A 71 0.32 -6.73 -16.09
C ASN A 71 0.25 -5.66 -17.20
N ALA A 72 0.09 -6.06 -18.46
CA ALA A 72 0.17 -5.17 -19.62
C ALA A 72 -1.00 -4.18 -19.75
N THR A 73 -2.15 -4.44 -19.12
CA THR A 73 -3.34 -3.56 -19.21
C THR A 73 -4.09 -3.43 -17.90
N ILE A 74 -4.94 -2.40 -17.75
CA ILE A 74 -5.96 -2.31 -16.71
C ILE A 74 -7.31 -2.20 -17.42
N GLY A 75 -8.01 -3.33 -17.57
CA GLY A 75 -9.11 -3.42 -18.53
C GLY A 75 -8.60 -3.16 -19.94
N GLU A 76 -9.07 -2.09 -20.56
CA GLU A 76 -8.66 -1.64 -21.90
C GLU A 76 -7.49 -0.64 -21.88
N VAL A 77 -7.07 -0.16 -20.70
CA VAL A 77 -6.02 0.88 -20.58
C VAL A 77 -4.64 0.22 -20.63
N THR A 78 -3.78 0.64 -21.56
CA THR A 78 -2.40 0.14 -21.66
C THR A 78 -1.58 0.56 -20.45
N VAL A 79 -0.82 -0.39 -19.90
CA VAL A 79 0.24 -0.12 -18.92
C VAL A 79 1.55 0.04 -19.66
N ASN A 80 2.11 1.24 -19.59
CA ASN A 80 3.33 1.63 -20.29
C ASN A 80 4.57 1.22 -19.52
N LYS A 81 4.51 1.22 -18.18
CA LYS A 81 5.66 0.91 -17.33
C LYS A 81 5.22 0.49 -15.94
N ILE A 82 5.96 -0.45 -15.34
CA ILE A 82 5.86 -0.78 -13.92
C ILE A 82 7.26 -0.74 -13.32
N GLU A 83 7.45 0.11 -12.32
CA GLU A 83 8.67 0.14 -11.50
C GLU A 83 8.35 -0.28 -10.08
N VAL A 84 9.28 -1.02 -9.48
CA VAL A 84 9.18 -1.50 -8.11
C VAL A 84 10.45 -1.13 -7.37
N LYS A 85 10.32 -0.58 -6.17
CA LYS A 85 11.45 -0.42 -5.26
C LYS A 85 11.35 -1.36 -4.08
N THR A 86 12.51 -1.86 -3.67
CA THR A 86 12.61 -2.82 -2.56
C THR A 86 13.60 -2.36 -1.51
N TYR A 87 13.35 -2.79 -0.27
CA TYR A 87 14.24 -2.63 0.87
C TYR A 87 14.31 -3.96 1.61
N LYS A 88 15.53 -4.47 1.83
CA LYS A 88 15.74 -5.86 2.25
C LYS A 88 14.94 -6.84 1.38
N ASP A 89 14.95 -6.57 0.08
CA ASP A 89 14.23 -7.32 -0.97
C ASP A 89 12.69 -7.37 -0.84
N LEU A 90 12.11 -6.65 0.14
CA LEU A 90 10.67 -6.45 0.29
C LEU A 90 10.19 -5.23 -0.51
N ILE A 91 9.10 -5.38 -1.25
CA ILE A 91 8.49 -4.29 -2.03
C ILE A 91 7.90 -3.22 -1.10
N TYR A 92 8.33 -1.97 -1.28
CA TYR A 92 7.78 -0.83 -0.55
C TYR A 92 7.16 0.25 -1.43
N GLU A 93 7.54 0.31 -2.71
CA GLU A 93 6.93 1.20 -3.70
C GLU A 93 6.63 0.45 -4.99
N ILE A 94 5.46 0.75 -5.57
CA ILE A 94 5.08 0.31 -6.91
C ILE A 94 4.62 1.55 -7.67
N THR A 95 5.24 1.84 -8.80
CA THR A 95 4.85 2.91 -9.72
C THR A 95 4.36 2.29 -11.01
N VAL A 96 3.10 2.54 -11.36
CA VAL A 96 2.49 2.09 -12.62
C VAL A 96 2.20 3.32 -13.47
N ILE A 97 2.73 3.35 -14.69
CA ILE A 97 2.45 4.39 -15.68
C ILE A 97 1.52 3.80 -16.73
N THR A 98 0.42 4.48 -17.01
CA THR A 98 -0.57 4.04 -18.01
C THR A 98 -0.84 5.12 -19.03
N ASP A 99 -1.51 4.75 -20.12
CA ASP A 99 -2.14 5.73 -21.00
C ASP A 99 -3.20 6.54 -20.24
N GLN A 100 -3.43 7.76 -20.72
CA GLN A 100 -4.45 8.61 -20.14
C GLN A 100 -5.85 8.15 -20.56
N ASP A 101 -6.60 7.63 -19.59
CA ASP A 101 -8.02 7.30 -19.72
C ASP A 101 -8.79 7.73 -18.47
N SER A 102 -9.77 8.62 -18.64
CA SER A 102 -10.63 9.10 -17.55
C SER A 102 -11.46 8.01 -16.86
N ARG A 103 -11.71 6.89 -17.55
CA ARG A 103 -12.44 5.73 -17.02
C ARG A 103 -11.66 5.03 -15.91
N LEU A 104 -10.33 5.12 -15.92
CA LEU A 104 -9.49 4.49 -14.89
C LEU A 104 -9.80 5.06 -13.51
N MET A 105 -9.90 6.38 -13.39
CA MET A 105 -10.25 7.06 -12.14
C MET A 105 -11.60 6.58 -11.60
N LYS A 106 -12.64 6.60 -12.46
CA LYS A 106 -13.99 6.13 -12.09
C LYS A 106 -14.00 4.67 -11.66
N GLY A 107 -13.22 3.82 -12.33
CA GLY A 107 -13.05 2.41 -11.97
C GLY A 107 -12.41 2.24 -10.60
N MET A 108 -11.38 3.04 -10.30
CA MET A 108 -10.74 3.04 -8.99
C MET A 108 -11.68 3.53 -7.89
N GLU A 109 -12.42 4.61 -8.11
CA GLU A 109 -13.41 5.10 -7.13
C GLU A 109 -14.49 4.07 -6.82
N LYS A 110 -14.98 3.36 -7.85
CA LYS A 110 -15.97 2.30 -7.69
C LYS A 110 -15.47 1.15 -6.80
N VAL A 111 -14.17 0.86 -6.85
CA VAL A 111 -13.57 -0.30 -6.17
C VAL A 111 -12.96 0.06 -4.82
N LEU A 112 -12.38 1.24 -4.68
CA LEU A 112 -11.63 1.67 -3.51
C LEU A 112 -12.37 2.70 -2.65
N GLY A 113 -13.54 3.16 -3.10
CA GLY A 113 -14.26 4.28 -2.50
C GLY A 113 -13.74 5.63 -2.97
N ARG A 114 -14.23 6.72 -2.37
CA ARG A 114 -13.85 8.08 -2.76
C ARG A 114 -12.44 8.43 -2.24
N PRO A 115 -11.55 8.97 -3.09
CA PRO A 115 -10.24 9.45 -2.66
C PRO A 115 -10.35 10.78 -1.90
N ASN A 116 -9.26 11.14 -1.21
CA ASN A 116 -8.99 12.52 -0.84
C ASN A 116 -8.29 13.24 -2.00
N TYR A 117 -8.76 14.42 -2.39
CA TYR A 117 -8.14 15.22 -3.46
C TYR A 117 -7.30 16.35 -2.88
N ASP A 118 -6.02 16.38 -3.27
CA ASP A 118 -5.11 17.49 -2.98
C ASP A 118 -5.05 18.44 -4.19
N VAL A 119 -5.51 19.68 -4.00
CA VAL A 119 -5.55 20.70 -5.05
C VAL A 119 -4.15 21.20 -5.41
N ARG A 120 -3.22 21.27 -4.46
CA ARG A 120 -1.87 21.79 -4.69
C ARG A 120 -1.07 20.86 -5.58
N ASP A 121 -1.21 19.57 -5.32
CA ASP A 121 -0.41 18.53 -5.99
C ASP A 121 -1.22 17.82 -7.11
N GLU A 122 -2.46 18.29 -7.40
CA GLU A 122 -3.41 17.70 -8.35
C GLU A 122 -3.50 16.16 -8.24
N THR A 123 -3.54 15.65 -7.01
CA THR A 123 -3.39 14.22 -6.71
C THR A 123 -4.59 13.68 -5.94
N TYR A 124 -5.11 12.55 -6.39
CA TYR A 124 -6.14 11.79 -5.68
C TYR A 124 -5.48 10.70 -4.84
N THR A 125 -5.79 10.63 -3.56
CA THR A 125 -5.14 9.73 -2.61
C THR A 125 -6.15 8.83 -1.91
N TRP A 126 -5.93 7.53 -1.97
CA TRP A 126 -6.56 6.55 -1.08
C TRP A 126 -5.56 6.18 0.02
N MET A 127 -6.03 6.19 1.26
CA MET A 127 -5.22 5.86 2.43
C MET A 127 -5.80 4.62 3.08
N GLY A 128 -4.99 3.57 3.15
CA GLY A 128 -5.22 2.42 3.99
C GLY A 128 -4.37 2.48 5.25
N LYS A 129 -4.54 1.48 6.12
CA LYS A 129 -3.71 1.30 7.33
C LYS A 129 -2.27 0.96 6.98
N ASN A 130 -2.07 0.15 5.94
CA ASN A 130 -0.78 -0.45 5.58
C ASN A 130 -0.13 0.18 4.35
N LEU A 131 -0.93 0.82 3.49
CA LEU A 131 -0.42 1.47 2.28
C LEU A 131 -1.22 2.70 1.88
N THR A 132 -0.58 3.55 1.07
CA THR A 132 -1.22 4.66 0.38
C THR A 132 -1.16 4.42 -1.12
N LEU A 133 -2.21 4.83 -1.83
CA LEU A 133 -2.24 4.88 -3.29
C LEU A 133 -2.51 6.32 -3.74
N LYS A 134 -1.63 6.86 -4.57
CA LYS A 134 -1.78 8.15 -5.23
C LYS A 134 -2.07 7.95 -6.72
N PHE A 135 -3.05 8.69 -7.24
CA PHE A 135 -3.38 8.79 -8.65
C PHE A 135 -3.14 10.23 -9.09
N SER A 136 -2.31 10.41 -10.11
CA SER A 136 -1.99 11.73 -10.67
C SER A 136 -1.58 11.61 -12.15
N LYS A 137 -1.36 12.75 -12.81
CA LYS A 137 -0.76 12.76 -14.15
C LYS A 137 0.74 12.53 -14.04
N ALA A 138 1.28 11.61 -14.84
CA ALA A 138 2.73 11.48 -15.04
C ALA A 138 3.22 12.41 -16.16
N SER A 139 2.39 12.63 -17.18
CA SER A 139 2.66 13.53 -18.29
C SER A 139 1.35 14.04 -18.88
N LYS A 140 1.43 14.81 -19.99
CA LYS A 140 0.25 15.24 -20.75
C LYS A 140 -0.56 14.10 -21.39
N LYS A 141 0.00 12.88 -21.46
CA LYS A 141 -0.61 11.72 -22.13
C LYS A 141 -0.66 10.46 -21.25
N THR A 142 -0.16 10.54 -20.02
CA THR A 142 -0.03 9.37 -19.16
C THR A 142 -0.46 9.65 -17.72
N LEU A 143 -0.99 8.63 -17.08
CA LEU A 143 -1.39 8.64 -15.67
C LEU A 143 -0.41 7.80 -14.84
N GLN A 144 -0.33 8.11 -13.55
CA GLN A 144 0.48 7.40 -12.59
C GLN A 144 -0.38 6.85 -11.47
N LEU A 145 -0.18 5.58 -11.16
CA LEU A 145 -0.58 4.95 -9.90
C LEU A 145 0.67 4.73 -9.07
N TYR A 146 0.77 5.41 -7.93
CA TYR A 146 1.90 5.29 -7.02
C TYR A 146 1.43 4.70 -5.70
N TYR A 147 1.86 3.46 -5.44
CA TYR A 147 1.58 2.76 -4.19
C TYR A 147 2.80 2.84 -3.27
N SER A 148 2.58 3.07 -1.98
CA SER A 148 3.64 3.15 -0.98
C SER A 148 3.27 2.41 0.31
N SER A 149 4.11 1.47 0.73
CA SER A 149 3.94 0.71 1.98
C SER A 149 4.32 1.54 3.21
N ALA A 150 3.39 1.67 4.15
CA ALA A 150 3.68 2.23 5.48
C ALA A 150 4.54 1.27 6.33
N ILE A 151 4.32 -0.05 6.16
CA ILE A 151 5.00 -1.10 6.94
C ILE A 151 6.51 -1.08 6.69
N VAL A 152 6.94 -1.16 5.42
CA VAL A 152 8.38 -1.22 5.11
C VAL A 152 9.05 0.13 5.39
N ARG A 153 8.34 1.25 5.22
CA ARG A 153 8.86 2.56 5.63
C ARG A 153 9.09 2.62 7.14
N LYS A 154 8.17 2.11 7.96
CA LYS A 154 8.36 2.03 9.42
C LYS A 154 9.59 1.18 9.76
N MET A 155 9.75 0.03 9.09
CA MET A 155 10.93 -0.83 9.23
C MET A 155 12.25 -0.09 8.92
N MET A 156 12.30 0.71 7.85
CA MET A 156 13.50 1.52 7.53
C MET A 156 13.85 2.49 8.67
N GLU A 157 12.86 3.21 9.21
CA GLU A 157 13.07 4.17 10.30
C GLU A 157 13.45 3.47 11.62
N GLU A 158 12.89 2.29 11.90
CA GLU A 158 13.26 1.44 13.04
C GLU A 158 14.70 0.92 12.94
N ASP A 159 15.11 0.43 11.77
CA ASP A 159 16.49 -0.01 11.53
C ASP A 159 17.50 1.13 11.73
N LYS A 160 17.17 2.35 11.28
CA LYS A 160 18.04 3.51 11.49
C LYS A 160 18.18 3.86 12.97
N ARG A 161 17.07 3.82 13.71
CA ARG A 161 17.09 4.09 15.16
C ARG A 161 17.95 3.08 15.90
N LYS A 162 17.75 1.78 15.62
CA LYS A 162 18.56 0.73 16.22
C LYS A 162 20.06 0.93 15.97
N LYS A 163 20.45 1.32 14.75
CA LYS A 163 21.86 1.64 14.45
C LYS A 163 22.41 2.82 15.26
N ILE A 164 21.57 3.79 15.61
CA ILE A 164 21.97 4.92 16.45
C ILE A 164 22.14 4.45 17.90
N ASP A 165 21.19 3.63 18.38
CA ASP A 165 21.22 3.08 19.73
C ASP A 165 22.45 2.15 19.92
N ASP A 166 22.72 1.25 18.96
CA ASP A 166 23.89 0.36 18.98
C ASP A 166 25.22 1.17 19.03
N ILE A 167 25.28 2.32 18.34
CA ILE A 167 26.45 3.21 18.40
C ILE A 167 26.56 3.88 19.77
N ALA A 168 25.42 4.29 20.37
CA ALA A 168 25.40 4.95 21.67
C ALA A 168 25.83 4.01 22.80
N ASP A 169 25.48 2.72 22.71
CA ASP A 169 25.87 1.68 23.67
C ASP A 169 27.38 1.35 23.64
N ASP A 170 28.06 1.65 22.53
CA ASP A 170 29.51 1.45 22.35
C ASP A 170 30.37 2.59 22.94
N PHE A 171 29.77 3.69 23.41
CA PHE A 171 30.45 4.82 24.07
C PHE A 171 30.46 4.72 25.60
#